data_AF-A0A3A0ANB4-F1
#
_entry.id   AF-A0A3A0ANB4-F1
#
_cell.length_a   1.000
_cell.length_b   1.000
_cell.length_c   1.000
_cell.angle_alpha   90.00
_cell.angle_beta   90.00
_cell.angle_gamma   90.00
#
_symmetry.space_group_name_H-M   'P 1'
#
loop_
_entity.id
_entity.type
_entity.pdbx_description
1 polymer ?
#
loop_
_entity_poly.entity_id
_entity_poly.type
_entity_poly.pdbx_seq_one_letter_code
_entity_poly.pdbx_strand_id
1 'polypeptide(L)'
;METVPEGSTAWLTIRLFGKDGASATPATLTYRIDDAATLMPVRENTEVESPAAITEIELTPEDNAILNERGLNERRLVTVQATFSNGRAHNQQYVYRVENLGRVQAGNELG
;
A
#
# COMPACT_ATOMS: atom_id res chain seq x y z
N MET A 1 9.88 7.62 -1.84
CA MET A 1 8.66 7.03 -2.41
C MET A 1 9.12 5.84 -3.22
N GLU A 2 8.59 4.66 -2.93
CA GLU A 2 8.94 3.43 -3.64
C GLU A 2 8.22 3.38 -4.98
N THR A 3 8.91 2.85 -5.98
CA THR A 3 8.40 2.65 -7.34
C THR A 3 8.38 1.15 -7.61
N VAL A 4 7.22 0.64 -8.03
CA VAL A 4 6.96 -0.76 -8.33
C VAL A 4 6.55 -0.85 -9.80
N PRO A 5 7.22 -1.67 -10.63
CA PRO A 5 6.76 -1.92 -11.99
C PRO A 5 5.38 -2.60 -12.01
N GLU A 6 4.55 -2.28 -13.00
CA GLU A 6 3.24 -2.92 -13.11
C GLU A 6 3.33 -4.45 -13.17
N GLY A 7 2.36 -5.12 -12.54
CA GLY A 7 2.30 -6.59 -12.50
C GLY A 7 3.40 -7.27 -11.66
N SER A 8 4.21 -6.51 -10.93
CA SER A 8 5.23 -7.06 -10.03
C SER A 8 4.72 -7.19 -8.60
N THR A 9 5.27 -8.12 -7.83
CA THR A 9 5.10 -8.18 -6.37
C THR A 9 6.05 -7.21 -5.67
N ALA A 10 5.58 -6.55 -4.61
CA ALA A 10 6.39 -5.72 -3.72
C ALA A 10 5.96 -5.91 -2.25
N TRP A 11 6.71 -5.32 -1.31
CA TRP A 11 6.45 -5.46 0.13
C TRP A 11 6.47 -4.12 0.83
N LEU A 12 5.40 -3.83 1.57
CA LEU A 12 5.32 -2.66 2.45
C LEU A 12 5.54 -3.09 3.90
N THR A 13 6.64 -2.67 4.50
CA THR A 13 6.88 -2.87 5.94
C THR A 13 6.27 -1.73 6.76
N ILE A 14 5.36 -2.09 7.67
CA ILE A 14 4.69 -1.20 8.61
C ILE A 14 5.28 -1.40 9.99
N ARG A 15 5.51 -0.31 10.72
CA ARG A 15 5.94 -0.32 12.11
C ARG A 15 4.92 0.42 12.97
N LEU A 16 4.38 -0.28 13.96
CA LEU A 16 3.33 0.22 14.85
C LEU A 16 3.91 0.53 16.23
N PHE A 17 3.48 1.67 16.76
CA PHE A 17 3.94 2.20 18.03
C PHE A 17 2.75 2.49 18.95
N GLY A 18 2.92 2.20 20.23
CA GLY A 18 1.99 2.56 21.29
C GLY A 18 2.08 4.05 21.66
N LYS A 19 1.24 4.46 22.61
CA LYS A 19 1.16 5.85 23.10
C LYS A 19 2.47 6.38 23.70
N ASP A 20 3.32 5.48 24.17
CA ASP A 20 4.62 5.75 24.77
C ASP A 20 5.75 5.82 23.73
N GLY A 21 5.41 5.66 22.44
CA GLY A 21 6.38 5.60 21.35
C GLY A 21 7.15 4.29 21.29
N ALA A 22 6.83 3.29 22.13
CA ALA A 22 7.42 1.97 22.06
C ALA A 22 6.71 1.12 20.99
N SER A 23 7.44 0.18 20.39
CA SER A 23 6.84 -0.75 19.43
C SER A 23 5.76 -1.58 20.14
N ALA A 24 4.57 -1.65 19.55
CA ALA A 24 3.42 -2.29 20.17
C ALA A 24 2.61 -3.10 19.16
N THR A 25 2.16 -4.27 19.58
CA THR A 25 1.27 -5.13 18.78
C THR A 25 -0.18 -4.66 18.97
N PRO A 26 -0.92 -4.35 17.89
CA PRO A 26 -2.33 -4.03 17.99
C PRO A 26 -3.17 -5.29 18.22
N ALA A 27 -4.40 -5.12 18.71
CA ALA A 27 -5.40 -6.18 18.83
C ALA A 27 -6.03 -6.52 17.47
N THR A 28 -6.25 -5.51 16.61
CA THR A 28 -6.70 -5.69 15.22
C THR A 28 -5.87 -4.81 14.30
N LEU A 29 -5.68 -5.28 13.07
CA LEU A 29 -5.00 -4.54 12.02
C LEU A 29 -5.70 -4.82 10.69
N THR A 30 -6.17 -3.77 10.03
CA THR A 30 -6.72 -3.85 8.67
C THR A 30 -5.98 -2.91 7.75
N TYR A 31 -6.05 -3.19 6.46
CA TYR A 31 -5.56 -2.29 5.43
C TYR A 31 -6.46 -2.30 4.19
N ARG A 32 -6.43 -1.22 3.45
CA ARG A 32 -7.11 -1.05 2.15
C ARG A 32 -6.15 -0.36 1.19
N ILE A 33 -6.21 -0.74 -0.09
CA ILE A 33 -5.41 -0.09 -1.13
C ILE A 33 -6.36 0.62 -2.08
N ASP A 34 -6.12 1.90 -2.29
CA ASP A 34 -6.89 2.75 -3.18
C ASP A 34 -6.03 3.29 -4.31
N ASP A 35 -6.65 3.54 -5.46
CA ASP A 35 -6.07 4.42 -6.45
C ASP A 35 -6.09 5.86 -5.92
N ALA A 36 -4.92 6.48 -5.77
CA ALA A 36 -4.82 7.76 -5.08
C ALA A 36 -5.42 8.93 -5.88
N ALA A 37 -5.70 8.77 -7.18
CA ALA A 37 -6.30 9.80 -8.00
C ALA A 37 -7.83 9.79 -7.91
N THR A 38 -8.44 8.60 -7.88
CA THR A 38 -9.89 8.41 -7.89
C THR A 38 -10.48 8.05 -6.53
N LEU A 39 -9.65 7.61 -5.59
CA LEU A 39 -10.02 7.04 -4.29
C LEU A 39 -10.90 5.78 -4.41
N MET A 40 -10.90 5.14 -5.57
CA MET A 40 -11.56 3.87 -5.79
C MET A 40 -10.70 2.72 -5.22
N PRO A 41 -11.34 1.69 -4.64
CA PRO A 41 -10.63 0.54 -4.11
C PRO A 41 -9.93 -0.24 -5.22
N VAL A 42 -8.65 -0.50 -5.01
CA VAL A 42 -7.84 -1.47 -5.75
C VAL A 42 -7.85 -2.81 -5.02
N ARG A 43 -7.73 -2.77 -3.70
CA ARG A 43 -7.98 -3.90 -2.80
C ARG A 43 -8.91 -3.44 -1.69
N GLU A 44 -9.99 -4.19 -1.50
CA GLU A 44 -10.95 -3.98 -0.42
C GLU A 44 -10.29 -4.13 0.97
N ASN A 45 -10.99 -3.66 1.99
CA ASN A 45 -10.49 -3.73 3.36
C ASN A 45 -10.19 -5.18 3.76
N THR A 46 -8.92 -5.44 4.08
CA THR A 46 -8.38 -6.76 4.40
C THR A 46 -7.91 -6.78 5.85
N GLU A 47 -8.29 -7.82 6.59
CA GLU A 47 -7.81 -8.06 7.96
C GLU A 47 -6.49 -8.82 7.96
N VAL A 48 -5.57 -8.44 8.84
CA VAL A 48 -4.32 -9.16 9.08
C VAL A 48 -4.57 -10.19 10.18
N GLU A 49 -4.56 -11.48 9.83
CA GLU A 49 -4.91 -12.59 10.74
C GLU A 49 -4.01 -12.69 11.98
N SER A 50 -2.76 -12.21 11.89
CA SER A 50 -1.79 -12.21 13.00
C SER A 50 -1.10 -10.85 13.09
N PRO A 51 -1.76 -9.83 13.68
CA PRO A 51 -1.16 -8.51 13.82
C PRO A 51 0.13 -8.56 14.64
N ALA A 52 1.13 -7.82 14.20
CA ALA A 52 2.41 -7.69 14.87
C ALA A 52 2.83 -6.22 14.92
N ALA A 53 3.77 -5.90 15.81
CA ALA A 53 4.30 -4.53 15.90
C ALA A 53 5.12 -4.13 14.65
N ILE A 54 5.61 -5.12 13.91
CA ILE A 54 6.16 -4.98 12.55
C ILE A 54 5.40 -5.95 11.67
N THR A 55 4.70 -5.42 10.66
CA THR A 55 3.89 -6.21 9.72
C THR A 55 4.33 -5.90 8.30
N GLU A 56 4.52 -6.93 7.50
CA GLU A 56 4.75 -6.80 6.07
C GLU A 56 3.44 -7.05 5.32
N ILE A 57 3.09 -6.13 4.43
CA ILE A 57 1.98 -6.29 3.50
C ILE A 57 2.57 -6.63 2.14
N GLU A 58 2.16 -7.76 1.59
CA GLU A 58 2.42 -8.11 0.19
C GLU A 58 1.50 -7.29 -0.73
N LEU A 59 2.14 -6.50 -1.60
CA LEU A 59 1.51 -5.78 -2.70
C LEU A 59 1.53 -6.69 -3.92
N THR A 60 0.39 -7.24 -4.30
CA THR A 60 0.32 -8.28 -5.34
C THR A 60 0.39 -7.68 -6.74
N PRO A 61 0.65 -8.50 -7.78
CA PRO A 61 0.55 -8.05 -9.16
C PRO A 61 -0.78 -7.37 -9.49
N GLU A 62 -1.90 -7.82 -8.92
CA GLU A 62 -3.23 -7.22 -9.12
C GLU A 62 -3.33 -5.83 -8.48
N ASP A 63 -2.77 -5.62 -7.29
CA ASP A 63 -2.71 -4.28 -6.68
C ASP A 63 -1.90 -3.30 -7.54
N ASN A 64 -0.90 -3.86 -8.23
CA ASN A 64 0.07 -3.15 -9.03
C ASN A 64 -0.26 -3.18 -10.53
N ALA A 65 -1.49 -3.53 -10.91
CA ALA A 65 -1.94 -3.40 -12.30
C ALA A 65 -2.27 -1.93 -12.61
N ILE A 66 -1.88 -1.41 -13.77
CA ILE A 66 -2.29 -0.06 -14.22
C ILE A 66 -3.78 -0.04 -14.56
N LEU A 67 -4.50 0.99 -14.13
CA LEU A 67 -5.93 1.18 -14.39
C LEU A 67 -6.18 2.14 -15.56
N ASN A 68 -5.27 3.07 -15.79
CA ASN A 68 -5.26 4.08 -16.84
C ASN A 68 -4.04 3.90 -17.74
N GLU A 69 -4.25 3.15 -18.82
CA GLU A 69 -3.22 2.81 -19.82
C GLU A 69 -2.61 4.03 -20.54
N ARG A 70 -3.17 5.22 -20.39
CA ARG A 70 -2.61 6.46 -20.99
C ARG A 70 -1.55 7.12 -20.12
N GLY A 71 -1.54 6.84 -18.82
CA GLY A 71 -0.59 7.43 -17.87
C GLY A 71 0.76 6.71 -17.88
N LEU A 72 1.84 7.43 -17.54
CA LEU A 72 3.17 6.84 -17.33
C LEU A 72 3.26 6.05 -16.01
N ASN A 73 2.42 6.39 -15.04
CA ASN A 73 2.39 5.78 -13.72
C ASN A 73 1.09 6.11 -12.99
N GLU A 74 0.83 5.35 -11.92
CA GLU A 74 -0.24 5.58 -10.95
C GLU A 74 0.32 5.63 -9.54
N ARG A 75 -0.45 6.20 -8.62
CA ARG A 75 -0.13 6.19 -7.19
C ARG A 75 -1.14 5.35 -6.46
N ARG A 76 -0.65 4.50 -5.58
CA ARG A 76 -1.47 3.66 -4.70
C ARG A 76 -1.39 4.22 -3.29
N LEU A 77 -2.54 4.33 -2.64
CA LEU A 77 -2.70 4.77 -1.26
C LEU A 77 -3.07 3.57 -0.41
N VAL A 78 -2.14 3.12 0.43
CA VAL A 78 -2.39 2.08 1.43
C VAL A 78 -2.82 2.75 2.72
N THR A 79 -4.07 2.57 3.12
CA THR A 79 -4.59 3.03 4.42
C THR A 79 -4.55 1.87 5.39
N VAL A 80 -3.89 2.05 6.53
CA VAL A 80 -3.70 1.04 7.57
C VAL A 80 -4.41 1.51 8.83
N GLN A 81 -5.25 0.66 9.40
CA GLN A 81 -5.98 0.92 10.63
C GLN A 81 -5.64 -0.14 11.67
N ALA A 82 -5.07 0.29 12.78
CA ALA A 82 -4.72 -0.59 13.90
C ALA A 82 -5.54 -0.21 15.13
N THR A 83 -6.12 -1.16 15.84
CA THR A 83 -6.76 -0.92 17.14
C THR A 83 -6.00 -1.66 18.23
N PHE A 84 -5.59 -0.95 19.28
CA PHE A 84 -4.88 -1.54 20.42
C PHE A 84 -5.87 -1.98 21.51
N SER A 85 -5.44 -2.89 22.39
CA SER A 85 -6.27 -3.46 23.48
C SER A 85 -6.81 -2.42 24.47
N ASN A 86 -6.22 -1.23 24.52
CA ASN A 86 -6.72 -0.08 25.29
C ASN A 86 -7.82 0.73 24.58
N GLY A 87 -8.33 0.23 23.44
CA GLY A 87 -9.37 0.84 22.62
C GLY A 87 -8.90 2.04 21.79
N ARG A 88 -7.59 2.31 21.70
CA ARG A 88 -7.06 3.38 20.84
C ARG A 88 -6.89 2.88 19.41
N ALA A 89 -7.35 3.67 18.45
CA ALA A 89 -7.11 3.45 17.04
C ALA A 89 -5.91 4.27 16.55
N HIS A 90 -5.13 3.69 15.66
CA HIS A 90 -4.04 4.33 14.94
C HIS A 90 -4.32 4.19 13.44
N ASN A 91 -4.24 5.30 12.70
CA ASN A 91 -4.47 5.33 11.26
C ASN A 91 -3.23 5.88 10.57
N GLN A 92 -2.72 5.17 9.58
CA GLN A 92 -1.54 5.55 8.80
C GLN A 92 -1.79 5.37 7.32
N GLN A 93 -1.13 6.21 6.52
CA GLN A 93 -1.20 6.16 5.07
C GLN A 93 0.21 6.02 4.49
N TYR A 94 0.32 5.14 3.52
CA TYR A 94 1.52 4.91 2.73
C TYR A 94 1.20 5.12 1.26
N VAL A 95 2.11 5.77 0.54
CA VAL A 95 1.94 6.02 -0.90
C VAL A 95 3.14 5.44 -1.63
N TYR A 96 2.85 4.62 -2.63
CA TYR A 96 3.83 4.11 -3.58
C TYR A 96 3.38 4.36 -5.02
N ARG A 97 4.33 4.27 -5.95
CA ARG A 97 4.09 4.48 -7.39
C ARG A 97 4.10 3.14 -8.11
N VAL A 98 3.15 2.95 -9.02
CA VAL A 98 3.14 1.85 -9.99
C VAL A 98 3.56 2.41 -11.35
N GLU A 99 4.62 1.87 -11.96
CA GLU A 99 5.09 2.28 -13.29
C GLU A 99 4.42 1.50 -14.42
N ASN A 100 3.91 2.22 -15.41
CA ASN A 100 3.33 1.63 -16.62
C ASN A 100 4.43 1.25 -17.61
N LEU A 101 4.78 -0.03 -17.69
CA LEU A 101 5.83 -0.53 -18.56
C LEU A 101 5.44 -0.37 -20.04
N GLY A 102 4.15 -0.50 -20.37
CA GLY A 102 3.62 -0.26 -21.72
C GLY A 102 3.82 1.17 -22.22
N ARG A 103 4.05 2.15 -21.33
CA ARG A 103 4.34 3.54 -21.70
C ARG A 103 5.78 3.97 -21.47
N VAL A 104 6.47 3.37 -20.49
CA VAL A 104 7.89 3.61 -20.25
C VAL A 104 8.74 3.13 -21.43
N GLN A 105 8.42 1.99 -22.05
CA GLN A 105 9.16 1.50 -23.22
C GLN A 105 9.00 2.40 -24.45
N ALA A 106 7.79 2.90 -24.72
CA ALA A 106 7.52 3.79 -25.85
C ALA A 106 8.24 5.16 -25.75
N GLY A 107 8.57 5.61 -24.53
CA GLY A 107 9.35 6.84 -24.32
C GLY A 107 10.85 6.69 -24.63
N ASN A 108 11.40 5.47 -24.54
CA ASN A 108 12.82 5.20 -24.78
C ASN A 108 13.16 4.89 -26.24
N GLU A 109 12.18 4.60 -27.09
CA GLU A 109 12.40 4.32 -28.52
C GLU A 109 12.39 5.58 -29.41
N LEU A 110 12.18 6.77 -28.83
CA LEU A 110 12.17 8.06 -29.53
C LEU A 110 13.29 9.02 -29.08
N GLY A 111 14.34 8.50 -28.42
CA GLY A 111 15.52 9.25 -27.96
C GLY A 111 16.70 9.19 -28.91
#